data_AF-A0A7V7MJX1-F1
#
_entry.id   AF-A0A7V7MJX1-F1
#
_cell.length_a   1.000
_cell.length_b   1.000
_cell.length_c   1.000
_cell.angle_alpha   90.00
_cell.angle_beta   90.00
_cell.angle_gamma   90.00
#
_symmetry.space_group_name_H-M   'P 1'
#
loop_
_entity.id
_entity.type
_entity.pdbx_description
1 polymer ?
#
loop_
_entity_poly.entity_id
_entity_poly.type
_entity_poly.pdbx_seq_one_letter_code
_entity_poly.pdbx_strand_id
1 'polypeptide(L)'
;MIFFKQTLKPNSQRSGFTLLEILVVMAILAVILGAALPMGSKWITSQAKRDTQTELRQHGVAVENYFRDTLELPSSLKDLIQPPKGISGWSGPYLTGDVASASQTSTGFEVDAWRRPYRLSQSGDQLVILSDGPDAVRSNGDDLRVTVDVTWIRRELTLERLEILNDAVLRYNSIYGKDQPLTPGFSRIFTVLVTRKILPNSSELQEDAWGDAFVEDPLGRSPVVKLTSVHLGRTSGSQGVGGSSSKKGGQGQKGSKQGKGGGVPRRRPK
;
A
#
# COMPACT_ATOMS: atom_id res chain seq x y z
N MET A 1 -63.62 -62.88 62.75
CA MET A 1 -64.24 -62.34 61.52
C MET A 1 -64.63 -60.91 61.85
N ILE A 2 -63.92 -59.88 61.40
CA ILE A 2 -64.14 -59.20 60.12
C ILE A 2 -62.87 -58.40 59.77
N PHE A 3 -62.34 -58.59 58.55
CA PHE A 3 -61.32 -57.75 57.94
C PHE A 3 -61.99 -56.56 57.26
N PHE A 4 -61.55 -55.32 57.54
CA PHE A 4 -61.88 -54.17 56.71
C PHE A 4 -60.61 -53.68 56.01
N LYS A 5 -60.45 -54.06 54.73
CA LYS A 5 -59.44 -53.49 53.84
C LYS A 5 -59.85 -52.07 53.47
N GLN A 6 -59.14 -51.06 53.95
CA GLN A 6 -59.21 -49.72 53.38
C GLN A 6 -58.35 -49.66 52.11
N THR A 7 -59.00 -49.63 50.96
CA THR A 7 -58.37 -49.28 49.68
C THR A 7 -58.28 -47.77 49.56
N LEU A 8 -57.09 -47.18 49.75
CA LEU A 8 -56.85 -45.77 49.43
C LEU A 8 -56.87 -45.60 47.90
N LYS A 9 -57.89 -44.90 47.40
CA LYS A 9 -58.00 -44.49 45.99
C LYS A 9 -56.83 -43.55 45.63
N PRO A 10 -56.13 -43.74 44.49
CA PRO A 10 -55.20 -42.73 44.01
C PRO A 10 -56.01 -41.46 43.65
N ASN A 11 -55.75 -40.37 44.38
CA ASN A 11 -56.30 -39.06 44.09
C ASN A 11 -55.58 -38.51 42.84
N SER A 12 -56.02 -38.92 41.65
CA SER A 12 -55.60 -38.28 40.40
C SER A 12 -56.28 -36.92 40.32
N GLN A 13 -55.73 -35.91 41.00
CA GLN A 13 -56.08 -34.54 40.72
C GLN A 13 -55.59 -34.22 39.31
N ARG A 14 -56.51 -34.32 38.35
CA ARG A 14 -56.33 -33.72 37.04
C ARG A 14 -56.34 -32.21 37.27
N SER A 15 -55.17 -31.63 37.48
CA SER A 15 -54.97 -30.19 37.44
C SER A 15 -55.25 -29.73 36.01
N GLY A 16 -56.47 -29.28 35.76
CA GLY A 16 -56.82 -28.65 34.49
C GLY A 16 -56.07 -27.34 34.36
N PHE A 17 -55.40 -27.13 33.23
CA PHE A 17 -54.76 -25.87 32.89
C PHE A 17 -55.78 -24.73 32.96
N THR A 18 -55.50 -23.69 33.74
CA THR A 18 -56.37 -22.52 33.77
C THR A 18 -56.11 -21.65 32.55
N LEU A 19 -57.15 -21.03 31.98
CA LEU A 19 -57.03 -20.11 30.83
C LEU A 19 -56.04 -18.97 31.12
N LEU A 20 -56.01 -18.52 32.38
CA LEU A 20 -55.11 -17.47 32.85
C LEU A 20 -53.64 -17.88 32.72
N GLU A 21 -53.32 -19.15 32.97
CA GLU A 21 -51.96 -19.69 32.97
C GLU A 21 -51.39 -19.74 31.55
N ILE A 22 -52.21 -20.17 30.58
CA ILE A 22 -51.83 -20.10 29.16
C ILE A 22 -51.71 -18.65 28.71
N LEU A 23 -52.57 -17.74 29.18
CA LEU A 23 -52.51 -16.32 28.82
C LEU A 23 -51.23 -15.65 29.29
N VAL A 24 -50.82 -15.90 30.54
CA VAL A 24 -49.57 -15.34 31.10
C VAL A 24 -48.35 -15.91 30.39
N VAL A 25 -48.34 -17.21 30.09
CA VAL A 25 -47.22 -17.84 29.34
C VAL A 25 -47.12 -17.25 27.94
N MET A 26 -48.23 -17.10 27.23
CA MET A 26 -48.23 -16.49 25.89
C MET A 26 -47.81 -15.02 25.93
N ALA A 27 -48.21 -14.27 26.97
CA ALA A 27 -47.76 -12.89 27.19
C ALA A 27 -46.25 -12.81 27.42
N ILE A 28 -45.68 -13.69 28.26
CA ILE A 28 -44.24 -13.76 28.52
C ILE A 28 -43.47 -14.18 27.25
N LEU A 29 -43.98 -15.17 26.51
CA LEU A 29 -43.37 -15.60 25.24
C LEU A 29 -43.39 -14.49 24.19
N ALA A 30 -44.48 -13.74 24.07
CA ALA A 30 -44.58 -12.60 23.16
C ALA A 30 -43.56 -11.50 23.51
N VAL A 31 -43.34 -11.23 24.81
CA VAL A 31 -42.32 -10.28 25.27
C VAL A 31 -40.91 -10.78 24.95
N ILE A 32 -40.60 -12.06 25.20
CA ILE A 32 -39.28 -12.63 24.90
C ILE A 32 -39.01 -12.61 23.39
N LEU A 33 -39.98 -13.04 22.58
CA LEU A 33 -39.87 -13.04 21.12
C LEU A 33 -39.77 -11.62 20.55
N GLY A 34 -40.50 -10.65 21.11
CA GLY A 34 -40.40 -9.23 20.73
C GLY A 34 -39.10 -8.57 21.16
N ALA A 35 -38.49 -9.00 22.25
CA ALA A 35 -37.20 -8.51 22.74
C ALA A 35 -36.00 -9.13 22.00
N ALA A 36 -36.19 -10.23 21.26
CA ALA A 36 -35.13 -10.92 20.51
C ALA A 36 -34.75 -10.25 19.17
N LEU A 37 -35.11 -8.98 18.96
CA LEU A 37 -34.72 -8.25 17.75
C LEU A 37 -33.18 -8.08 17.67
N PRO A 38 -32.57 -8.34 16.50
CA PRO A 38 -31.12 -8.49 16.39
C PRO A 38 -30.40 -7.14 16.49
N MET A 39 -29.67 -6.91 17.59
CA MET A 39 -28.70 -5.81 17.72
C MET A 39 -27.36 -6.09 17.00
N GLY A 40 -27.31 -7.03 16.04
CA GLY A 40 -26.08 -7.60 15.49
C GLY A 40 -25.39 -6.82 14.37
N SER A 41 -26.03 -5.79 13.79
CA SER A 41 -25.51 -5.14 12.56
C SER A 41 -24.16 -4.43 12.76
N LYS A 42 -23.94 -3.81 13.92
CA LYS A 42 -22.68 -3.09 14.23
C LYS A 42 -21.49 -4.04 14.45
N TRP A 43 -21.73 -5.23 15.00
CA TRP A 43 -20.68 -6.21 15.24
C TRP A 43 -20.23 -6.88 13.94
N ILE A 44 -21.17 -7.26 13.08
CA ILE A 44 -20.90 -7.86 11.77
C ILE A 44 -20.10 -6.89 10.89
N THR A 45 -20.52 -5.63 10.84
CA THR A 45 -19.81 -4.59 10.07
C THR A 45 -18.41 -4.31 10.63
N SER A 46 -18.23 -4.37 11.94
CA SER A 46 -16.89 -4.23 12.54
C SER A 46 -15.98 -5.42 12.23
N GLN A 47 -16.51 -6.64 12.16
CA GLN A 47 -15.70 -7.82 11.79
C GLN A 47 -15.32 -7.75 10.32
N ALA A 48 -16.30 -7.51 9.43
CA ALA A 48 -16.07 -7.30 8.01
C ALA A 48 -14.97 -6.25 7.74
N LYS A 49 -15.00 -5.11 8.46
CA LYS A 49 -13.93 -4.09 8.36
C LYS A 49 -12.55 -4.62 8.76
N ARG A 50 -12.46 -5.44 9.81
CA ARG A 50 -11.20 -6.03 10.28
C ARG A 50 -10.67 -7.07 9.30
N ASP A 51 -11.56 -7.87 8.75
CA ASP A 51 -11.24 -8.90 7.74
C ASP A 51 -10.71 -8.23 6.47
N THR A 52 -11.45 -7.27 5.91
CA THR A 52 -11.00 -6.46 4.76
C THR A 52 -9.67 -5.74 5.04
N GLN A 53 -9.46 -5.20 6.24
CA GLN A 53 -8.18 -4.57 6.59
C GLN A 53 -7.02 -5.58 6.63
N THR A 54 -7.29 -6.82 7.04
CA THR A 54 -6.30 -7.90 7.07
C THR A 54 -5.97 -8.34 5.64
N GLU A 55 -6.98 -8.54 4.80
CA GLU A 55 -6.82 -8.84 3.37
C GLU A 55 -6.04 -7.74 2.64
N LEU A 56 -6.37 -6.47 2.85
CA LEU A 56 -5.61 -5.34 2.28
C LEU A 56 -4.13 -5.36 2.69
N ARG A 57 -3.80 -5.74 3.93
CA ARG A 57 -2.40 -5.90 4.35
C ARG A 57 -1.72 -7.07 3.63
N GLN A 58 -2.42 -8.20 3.46
CA GLN A 58 -1.91 -9.35 2.71
C GLN A 58 -1.67 -8.98 1.24
N HIS A 59 -2.59 -8.24 0.62
CA HIS A 59 -2.40 -7.69 -0.72
C HIS A 59 -1.17 -6.79 -0.79
N GLY A 60 -0.97 -5.91 0.20
CA GLY A 60 0.20 -5.05 0.26
C GLY A 60 1.51 -5.83 0.22
N VAL A 61 1.65 -6.84 1.08
CA VAL A 61 2.82 -7.72 1.11
C VAL A 61 2.98 -8.50 -0.20
N ALA A 62 1.89 -9.00 -0.76
CA ALA A 62 1.91 -9.74 -2.03
C ALA A 62 2.36 -8.87 -3.21
N VAL A 63 1.91 -7.61 -3.27
CA VAL A 63 2.35 -6.64 -4.28
C VAL A 63 3.84 -6.36 -4.15
N GLU A 64 4.35 -6.17 -2.94
CA GLU A 64 5.78 -5.95 -2.73
C GLU A 64 6.61 -7.15 -3.20
N ASN A 65 6.18 -8.37 -2.89
CA ASN A 65 6.84 -9.59 -3.35
C ASN A 65 6.77 -9.75 -4.87
N TYR A 66 5.58 -9.53 -5.45
CA TYR A 66 5.40 -9.51 -6.91
C TYR A 66 6.36 -8.51 -7.56
N PHE A 67 6.51 -7.33 -6.98
CA PHE A 67 7.39 -6.29 -7.50
C PHE A 67 8.87 -6.67 -7.41
N ARG A 68 9.32 -7.32 -6.33
CA ARG A 68 10.71 -7.79 -6.21
C ARG A 68 11.10 -8.76 -7.32
N ASP A 69 10.17 -9.62 -7.69
CA ASP A 69 10.42 -10.71 -8.62
C ASP A 69 10.27 -10.28 -10.07
N THR A 70 9.32 -9.39 -10.35
CA THR A 70 8.96 -8.98 -11.72
C THR A 70 9.45 -7.58 -12.10
N LEU A 71 9.82 -6.76 -11.12
CA LEU A 71 10.14 -5.33 -11.26
C LEU A 71 9.01 -4.47 -11.84
N GLU A 72 7.80 -5.02 -11.87
CA GLU A 72 6.57 -4.39 -12.34
C GLU A 72 5.50 -4.39 -11.24
N LEU A 73 4.61 -3.40 -11.27
CA LEU A 73 3.43 -3.41 -10.39
C LEU A 73 2.32 -4.24 -11.03
N PRO A 74 1.56 -5.04 -10.25
CA PRO A 74 0.48 -5.85 -10.78
C PRO A 74 -0.65 -4.96 -11.31
N SER A 75 -1.11 -5.25 -12.52
CA SER A 75 -2.23 -4.54 -13.17
C SER A 75 -3.59 -4.93 -12.56
N SER A 76 -3.66 -6.13 -11.99
CA SER A 76 -4.84 -6.68 -11.34
C SER A 76 -4.46 -7.56 -10.15
N LEU A 77 -5.38 -7.77 -9.19
CA LEU A 77 -5.13 -8.72 -8.10
C LEU A 77 -4.97 -10.16 -8.58
N LYS A 78 -5.45 -10.47 -9.79
CA LYS A 78 -5.27 -11.78 -10.41
C LYS A 78 -3.80 -12.08 -10.73
N ASP A 79 -3.01 -11.04 -11.02
CA ASP A 79 -1.57 -11.18 -11.31
C ASP A 79 -0.78 -11.69 -10.09
N LEU A 80 -1.36 -11.52 -8.89
CA LEU A 80 -0.80 -12.01 -7.63
C LEU A 80 -1.00 -13.52 -7.42
N ILE A 81 -1.90 -14.17 -8.17
CA ILE A 81 -2.22 -15.59 -8.01
C ILE A 81 -1.93 -16.40 -9.28
N GLN A 82 -1.91 -15.76 -10.43
CA GLN A 82 -1.65 -16.39 -11.73
C GLN A 82 -0.60 -15.58 -12.48
N PRO A 83 0.32 -16.24 -13.20
CA PRO A 83 1.34 -15.54 -13.96
C PRO A 83 0.68 -14.74 -15.12
N PRO A 84 0.84 -13.41 -15.16
CA PRO A 84 0.40 -12.61 -16.30
C PRO A 84 1.26 -12.91 -17.54
N LYS A 85 0.67 -12.70 -18.72
CA LYS A 85 1.37 -12.95 -19.99
C LYS A 85 2.49 -11.94 -20.19
N GLY A 86 3.69 -12.42 -20.54
CA GLY A 86 4.82 -11.57 -20.92
C GLY A 86 5.66 -11.05 -19.75
N ILE A 87 5.30 -11.40 -18.50
CA ILE A 87 6.09 -11.04 -17.33
C ILE A 87 7.16 -12.09 -17.05
N SER A 88 8.40 -11.64 -16.95
CA SER A 88 9.54 -12.47 -16.53
C SER A 88 9.72 -12.41 -15.01
N GLY A 89 10.33 -13.43 -14.42
CA GLY A 89 10.68 -13.43 -12.99
C GLY A 89 9.56 -13.80 -12.02
N TRP A 90 8.31 -13.94 -12.48
CA TRP A 90 7.19 -14.38 -11.64
C TRP A 90 7.51 -15.71 -10.94
N SER A 91 7.54 -15.72 -9.61
CA SER A 91 8.05 -16.86 -8.81
C SER A 91 7.00 -17.55 -7.95
N GLY A 92 5.73 -17.20 -8.09
CA GLY A 92 4.64 -17.97 -7.50
C GLY A 92 3.39 -17.14 -7.23
N PRO A 93 2.30 -17.80 -6.83
CA PRO A 93 1.19 -17.10 -6.21
C PRO A 93 1.71 -16.38 -4.96
N TYR A 94 1.63 -15.06 -4.96
CA TYR A 94 2.00 -14.19 -3.85
C TYR A 94 0.89 -14.08 -2.81
N LEU A 95 -0.30 -14.58 -3.14
CA LEU A 95 -1.42 -14.77 -2.22
C LEU A 95 -1.76 -16.26 -2.13
N THR A 96 -1.95 -16.73 -0.90
CA THR A 96 -2.34 -18.11 -0.61
C THR A 96 -3.64 -18.12 0.19
N GLY A 97 -4.69 -18.66 -0.41
CA GLY A 97 -5.98 -18.98 0.19
C GLY A 97 -6.90 -19.49 -0.90
N ASP A 98 -8.13 -19.86 -0.55
CA ASP A 98 -9.04 -20.68 -1.37
C ASP A 98 -8.87 -20.41 -2.87
N VAL A 99 -8.02 -21.25 -3.48
CA VAL A 99 -7.93 -21.47 -4.91
C VAL A 99 -9.23 -22.15 -5.28
N ALA A 100 -10.33 -21.41 -5.19
CA ALA A 100 -11.64 -21.78 -5.68
C ALA A 100 -11.47 -21.86 -7.20
N SER A 101 -11.07 -23.06 -7.62
CA SER A 101 -11.25 -23.71 -8.89
C SER A 101 -11.70 -22.75 -9.97
N ALA A 102 -10.79 -22.43 -10.91
CA ALA A 102 -10.89 -21.72 -12.21
C ALA A 102 -12.27 -21.41 -12.86
N SER A 103 -13.29 -21.08 -12.07
CA SER A 103 -14.70 -21.11 -12.39
C SER A 103 -15.35 -19.82 -11.87
N GLN A 104 -15.03 -18.74 -12.57
CA GLN A 104 -15.91 -17.57 -12.83
C GLN A 104 -16.76 -17.00 -11.69
N THR A 105 -16.29 -17.00 -10.45
CA THR A 105 -16.86 -16.16 -9.39
C THR A 105 -15.68 -15.58 -8.65
N SER A 106 -15.60 -14.25 -8.59
CA SER A 106 -14.49 -13.48 -8.02
C SER A 106 -13.89 -14.23 -6.82
N THR A 107 -12.62 -14.62 -6.95
CA THR A 107 -11.94 -15.38 -5.91
C THR A 107 -11.98 -14.59 -4.59
N GLY A 108 -11.85 -15.26 -3.43
CA GLY A 108 -11.94 -14.60 -2.13
C GLY A 108 -10.99 -13.40 -1.96
N PHE A 109 -9.95 -13.30 -2.79
CA PHE A 109 -8.97 -12.22 -2.81
C PHE A 109 -9.30 -11.05 -3.74
N GLU A 110 -10.25 -11.21 -4.65
CA GLU A 110 -10.64 -10.13 -5.57
C GLU A 110 -11.71 -9.23 -4.98
N VAL A 111 -12.39 -9.70 -3.93
CA VAL A 111 -13.52 -9.01 -3.29
C VAL A 111 -13.28 -8.81 -1.80
N ASP A 112 -13.84 -7.75 -1.25
CA ASP A 112 -13.85 -7.47 0.17
C ASP A 112 -14.93 -8.28 0.93
N ALA A 113 -14.99 -8.09 2.25
CA ALA A 113 -15.96 -8.74 3.13
C ALA A 113 -17.44 -8.45 2.79
N TRP A 114 -17.74 -7.43 1.96
CA TRP A 114 -19.08 -7.13 1.44
C TRP A 114 -19.30 -7.69 0.03
N ARG A 115 -18.41 -8.56 -0.45
CA ARG A 115 -18.40 -9.19 -1.78
C ARG A 115 -18.29 -8.17 -2.91
N ARG A 116 -17.60 -7.06 -2.67
CA ARG A 116 -17.36 -6.01 -3.66
C ARG A 116 -15.92 -6.07 -4.14
N PRO A 117 -15.68 -5.92 -5.45
CA PRO A 117 -14.33 -6.01 -5.97
C PRO A 117 -13.44 -4.89 -5.43
N TYR A 118 -12.22 -5.23 -5.04
CA TYR A 118 -11.20 -4.23 -4.75
C TYR A 118 -10.89 -3.41 -6.01
N ARG A 119 -10.60 -2.12 -5.81
CA ARG A 119 -10.20 -1.20 -6.89
C ARG A 119 -8.72 -0.90 -6.79
N LEU A 120 -8.03 -0.93 -7.92
CA LEU A 120 -6.62 -0.58 -8.02
C LEU A 120 -6.47 0.80 -8.65
N SER A 121 -5.54 1.59 -8.12
CA SER A 121 -5.14 2.88 -8.66
C SER A 121 -3.62 2.97 -8.62
N GLN A 122 -2.99 3.02 -9.79
CA GLN A 122 -1.54 3.14 -9.93
C GLN A 122 -1.14 4.58 -10.27
N SER A 123 -0.09 5.08 -9.63
CA SER A 123 0.53 6.37 -9.95
C SER A 123 2.04 6.27 -9.74
N GLY A 124 2.80 6.16 -10.83
CA GLY A 124 4.24 5.95 -10.79
C GLY A 124 4.59 4.67 -10.03
N ASP A 125 5.37 4.82 -8.96
CA ASP A 125 5.80 3.72 -8.08
C ASP A 125 4.79 3.39 -6.96
N GLN A 126 3.61 4.01 -6.97
CA GLN A 126 2.59 3.75 -5.95
C GLN A 126 1.41 3.00 -6.51
N LEU A 127 1.06 1.87 -5.87
CA LEU A 127 -0.19 1.17 -6.08
C LEU A 127 -1.08 1.34 -4.86
N VAL A 128 -2.30 1.83 -5.08
CA VAL A 128 -3.34 1.90 -4.05
C VAL A 128 -4.38 0.84 -4.33
N ILE A 129 -4.70 0.03 -3.33
CA ILE A 129 -5.80 -0.94 -3.36
C ILE A 129 -6.89 -0.44 -2.41
N LEU A 130 -8.12 -0.32 -2.90
CA LEU A 130 -9.25 0.29 -2.21
C LEU A 130 -10.43 -0.67 -2.10
N SER A 131 -11.12 -0.65 -0.95
CA SER A 131 -12.46 -1.20 -0.75
C SER A 131 -13.42 -0.04 -0.48
N ASP A 132 -14.59 -0.07 -1.12
CA ASP A 132 -15.65 0.94 -1.01
C ASP A 132 -16.50 0.78 0.29
N GLY A 133 -16.02 -0.03 1.24
CA GLY A 133 -16.64 -0.19 2.55
C GLY A 133 -18.04 -0.81 2.53
N PRO A 134 -18.79 -0.73 3.67
CA PRO A 134 -20.17 -1.21 3.78
C PRO A 134 -21.18 -0.51 2.85
N ASP A 135 -21.05 0.78 2.60
CA ASP A 135 -22.09 1.57 1.94
C ASP A 135 -21.94 1.68 0.40
N ALA A 136 -20.78 1.31 -0.14
CA ALA A 136 -20.43 1.33 -1.57
C ALA A 136 -20.33 2.75 -2.12
N VAL A 137 -20.26 3.75 -1.24
CA VAL A 137 -20.17 5.15 -1.59
C VAL A 137 -18.71 5.56 -1.53
N ARG A 138 -18.16 5.80 -2.72
CA ARG A 138 -16.74 6.13 -2.88
C ARG A 138 -16.36 7.42 -2.18
N SER A 139 -15.10 7.47 -1.76
CA SER A 139 -14.40 8.65 -1.26
C SER A 139 -15.04 9.26 -0.02
N ASN A 140 -15.63 8.42 0.82
CA ASN A 140 -16.24 8.82 2.08
C ASN A 140 -15.33 8.41 3.26
N GLY A 141 -15.88 8.39 4.48
CA GLY A 141 -15.14 8.02 5.69
C GLY A 141 -15.07 6.53 6.02
N ASP A 142 -15.72 5.64 5.26
CA ASP A 142 -15.73 4.19 5.55
C ASP A 142 -14.96 3.33 4.56
N ASP A 143 -14.46 3.93 3.47
CA ASP A 143 -13.47 3.35 2.56
C ASP A 143 -12.21 2.85 3.31
N LEU A 144 -11.74 1.67 2.90
CA LEU A 144 -10.50 1.08 3.39
C LEU A 144 -9.48 1.04 2.26
N ARG A 145 -8.20 1.32 2.56
CA ARG A 145 -7.14 1.29 1.55
C ARG A 145 -5.80 0.82 2.11
N VAL A 146 -5.01 0.23 1.24
CA VAL A 146 -3.56 0.06 1.41
C VAL A 146 -2.83 0.78 0.27
N THR A 147 -1.72 1.42 0.59
CA THR A 147 -0.81 2.04 -0.38
C THR A 147 0.51 1.31 -0.31
N VAL A 148 0.94 0.79 -1.46
CA VAL A 148 2.23 0.14 -1.64
C VAL A 148 3.10 1.09 -2.44
N ASP A 149 4.24 1.47 -1.88
CA ASP A 149 5.24 2.32 -2.52
C ASP A 149 6.49 1.48 -2.78
N VAL A 150 6.85 1.31 -4.05
CA VAL A 150 8.00 0.48 -4.46
C VAL A 150 9.25 1.30 -4.81
N THR A 151 9.22 2.63 -4.65
CA THR A 151 10.36 3.51 -4.95
C THR A 151 11.61 3.07 -4.19
N TRP A 152 11.45 2.60 -2.96
CA TRP A 152 12.58 2.12 -2.16
C TRP A 152 13.20 0.84 -2.72
N ILE A 153 12.40 -0.07 -3.29
CA ILE A 153 12.90 -1.32 -3.90
C ILE A 153 13.68 -0.99 -5.17
N ARG A 154 13.12 -0.11 -6.02
CA ARG A 154 13.82 0.38 -7.22
C ARG A 154 15.12 1.10 -6.86
N ARG A 155 15.11 1.91 -5.79
CA ARG A 155 16.28 2.64 -5.32
C ARG A 155 17.39 1.68 -4.89
N GLU A 156 17.06 0.64 -4.14
CA GLU A 156 18.01 -0.36 -3.69
C GLU A 156 18.65 -1.09 -4.88
N LEU A 157 17.84 -1.61 -5.79
CA LEU A 157 18.31 -2.32 -6.98
C LEU A 157 19.18 -1.43 -7.88
N THR A 158 18.85 -0.15 -8.02
CA THR A 158 19.65 0.81 -8.79
C THR A 158 21.01 1.07 -8.14
N LEU A 159 21.07 1.13 -6.81
CA LEU A 159 22.32 1.31 -6.07
C LEU A 159 23.23 0.09 -6.23
N GLU A 160 22.69 -1.12 -6.13
CA GLU A 160 23.42 -2.37 -6.35
C GLU A 160 24.04 -2.41 -7.76
N ARG A 161 23.24 -2.12 -8.79
CA ARG A 161 23.72 -2.05 -10.19
C ARG A 161 24.82 -1.00 -10.35
N LEU A 162 24.66 0.18 -9.73
CA LEU A 162 25.66 1.24 -9.77
C LEU A 162 26.95 0.87 -9.04
N GLU A 163 26.90 0.09 -7.97
CA GLU A 163 28.10 -0.39 -7.29
C GLU A 163 28.95 -1.24 -8.24
N ILE A 164 28.32 -2.22 -8.90
CA ILE A 164 28.98 -3.09 -9.89
C ILE A 164 29.56 -2.27 -11.04
N LEU A 165 28.75 -1.36 -11.60
CA LEU A 165 29.17 -0.50 -12.72
C LEU A 165 30.33 0.43 -12.34
N ASN A 166 30.28 1.05 -11.16
CA ASN A 166 31.32 1.95 -10.70
C ASN A 166 32.62 1.22 -10.36
N ASP A 167 32.55 0.03 -9.76
CA ASP A 167 33.74 -0.82 -9.57
C ASP A 167 34.39 -1.17 -10.92
N ALA A 168 33.60 -1.52 -11.93
CA ALA A 168 34.08 -1.80 -13.28
C ALA A 168 34.75 -0.58 -13.94
N VAL A 169 34.16 0.62 -13.81
CA VAL A 169 34.74 1.88 -14.30
C VAL A 169 36.07 2.17 -13.61
N LEU A 170 36.15 2.02 -12.28
CA LEU A 170 37.37 2.23 -11.52
C LEU A 170 38.47 1.25 -11.94
N ARG A 171 38.14 -0.04 -12.09
CA ARG A 171 39.07 -1.07 -12.59
C ARG A 171 39.58 -0.73 -13.98
N TYR A 172 38.69 -0.36 -14.91
CA TYR A 172 39.09 0.04 -16.26
C TYR A 172 40.05 1.23 -16.23
N ASN A 173 39.69 2.30 -15.51
CA ASN A 173 40.50 3.51 -15.43
C ASN A 173 41.87 3.26 -14.80
N SER A 174 41.96 2.33 -13.83
CA SER A 174 43.23 1.95 -13.21
C SER A 174 44.21 1.27 -14.18
N ILE A 175 43.69 0.54 -15.18
CA ILE A 175 44.50 -0.22 -16.15
C ILE A 175 44.75 0.59 -17.43
N TYR A 176 43.71 1.22 -17.97
CA TYR A 176 43.72 1.82 -19.32
C TYR A 176 43.52 3.33 -19.33
N GLY A 177 43.17 3.95 -18.20
CA GLY A 177 42.65 5.33 -18.16
C GLY A 177 43.63 6.40 -18.67
N LYS A 178 44.94 6.12 -18.70
CA LYS A 178 45.95 7.04 -19.25
C LYS A 178 45.98 7.05 -20.78
N ASP A 179 45.89 5.87 -21.40
CA ASP A 179 46.06 5.71 -22.84
C ASP A 179 44.73 5.69 -23.59
N GLN A 180 43.67 5.21 -22.95
CA GLN A 180 42.35 4.99 -23.54
C GLN A 180 41.24 5.39 -22.55
N PRO A 181 41.11 6.69 -22.22
CA PRO A 181 40.09 7.16 -21.27
C PRO A 181 38.68 6.82 -21.74
N LEU A 182 37.79 6.48 -20.81
CA LEU A 182 36.38 6.26 -21.12
C LEU A 182 35.74 7.55 -21.63
N THR A 183 35.18 7.49 -22.84
CA THR A 183 34.43 8.60 -23.45
C THR A 183 32.97 8.59 -22.98
N PRO A 184 32.33 9.77 -22.82
CA PRO A 184 30.90 9.88 -22.51
C PRO A 184 29.99 9.07 -23.46
N GLY A 185 28.88 8.61 -22.89
CA GLY A 185 27.87 7.75 -23.47
C GLY A 185 27.85 6.38 -22.79
N PHE A 186 26.91 6.17 -21.87
CA PHE A 186 26.78 4.91 -21.12
C PHE A 186 26.80 3.65 -22.00
N SER A 187 26.05 3.60 -23.11
CA SER A 187 26.05 2.44 -24.02
C SER A 187 27.45 2.11 -24.57
N ARG A 188 28.26 3.12 -24.86
CA ARG A 188 29.66 2.94 -25.31
C ARG A 188 30.53 2.44 -24.17
N ILE A 189 30.40 3.04 -22.99
CA ILE A 189 31.13 2.64 -21.78
C ILE A 189 30.84 1.17 -21.46
N PHE A 190 29.56 0.79 -21.41
CA PHE A 190 29.13 -0.59 -21.19
C PHE A 190 29.75 -1.55 -22.20
N THR A 191 29.69 -1.21 -23.49
CA THR A 191 30.29 -2.02 -24.57
C THR A 191 31.79 -2.22 -24.37
N VAL A 192 32.52 -1.16 -24.00
CA VAL A 192 33.97 -1.25 -23.73
C VAL A 192 34.25 -2.15 -22.52
N LEU A 193 33.52 -1.97 -21.42
CA LEU A 193 33.71 -2.75 -20.20
C LEU A 193 33.42 -4.25 -20.42
N VAL A 194 32.37 -4.58 -21.18
CA VAL A 194 32.02 -5.96 -21.56
C VAL A 194 33.06 -6.56 -22.51
N THR A 195 33.46 -5.83 -23.56
CA THR A 195 34.47 -6.30 -24.53
C THR A 195 35.81 -6.60 -23.86
N ARG A 196 36.17 -5.80 -22.85
CA ARG A 196 37.39 -5.98 -22.04
C ARG A 196 37.25 -7.05 -20.95
N LYS A 197 36.09 -7.71 -20.82
CA LYS A 197 35.79 -8.71 -19.79
C LYS A 197 35.91 -8.19 -18.36
N ILE A 198 35.69 -6.89 -18.14
CA ILE A 198 35.66 -6.27 -16.80
C ILE A 198 34.25 -6.34 -16.21
N LEU A 199 33.23 -6.24 -17.07
CA LEU A 199 31.82 -6.30 -16.70
C LEU A 199 31.15 -7.49 -17.42
N PRO A 200 30.26 -8.26 -16.76
CA PRO A 200 29.48 -9.27 -17.45
C PRO A 200 28.47 -8.63 -18.42
N ASN A 201 28.17 -9.33 -19.53
CA ASN A 201 27.11 -8.91 -20.44
C ASN A 201 25.74 -9.29 -19.88
N SER A 202 25.21 -8.48 -18.96
CA SER A 202 23.88 -8.65 -18.37
C SER A 202 22.94 -7.53 -18.82
N SER A 203 21.71 -7.88 -19.20
CA SER A 203 20.65 -6.90 -19.50
C SER A 203 20.28 -6.06 -18.28
N GLU A 204 20.37 -6.63 -17.07
CA GLU A 204 20.04 -5.94 -15.82
C GLU A 204 20.96 -4.75 -15.51
N LEU A 205 22.17 -4.75 -16.09
CA LEU A 205 23.16 -3.68 -15.88
C LEU A 205 23.08 -2.59 -16.94
N GLN A 206 22.18 -2.69 -17.92
CA GLN A 206 22.05 -1.67 -18.99
C GLN A 206 21.12 -0.52 -18.60
N GLU A 207 20.20 -0.77 -17.68
CA GLU A 207 19.19 0.19 -17.24
C GLU A 207 19.12 0.18 -15.71
N ASP A 208 18.70 1.30 -15.13
CA ASP A 208 18.35 1.36 -13.73
C ASP A 208 17.01 0.65 -13.45
N ALA A 209 16.61 0.60 -12.19
CA ALA A 209 15.37 -0.08 -11.82
C ALA A 209 14.11 0.65 -12.29
N TRP A 210 14.20 1.85 -12.88
CA TRP A 210 13.09 2.57 -13.52
C TRP A 210 13.08 2.39 -15.05
N GLY A 211 14.06 1.69 -15.62
CA GLY A 211 14.20 1.49 -17.07
C GLY A 211 14.96 2.61 -17.78
N ASP A 212 15.59 3.53 -17.04
CA ASP A 212 16.40 4.59 -17.62
C ASP A 212 17.87 4.17 -17.70
N ALA A 213 18.56 4.58 -18.76
CA ALA A 213 20.00 4.35 -18.88
C ALA A 213 20.77 5.10 -17.78
N PHE A 214 21.84 4.50 -17.28
CA PHE A 214 22.77 5.17 -16.37
C PHE A 214 23.45 6.35 -17.07
N VAL A 215 23.90 7.30 -16.25
CA VAL A 215 24.41 8.60 -16.69
C VAL A 215 25.78 8.85 -16.07
N GLU A 216 26.70 9.48 -16.81
CA GLU A 216 28.01 9.84 -16.26
C GLU A 216 27.92 10.98 -15.23
N ASP A 217 28.80 10.93 -14.23
CA ASP A 217 29.02 12.02 -13.30
C ASP A 217 30.53 12.37 -13.23
N PRO A 218 30.97 13.55 -13.72
CA PRO A 218 30.18 14.62 -14.32
C PRO A 218 29.77 14.36 -15.79
N LEU A 219 28.55 14.78 -16.13
CA LEU A 219 27.91 14.62 -17.44
C LEU A 219 28.77 15.14 -18.61
N GLY A 220 28.98 14.30 -19.63
CA GLY A 220 29.61 14.69 -20.89
C GLY A 220 31.11 15.02 -20.79
N ARG A 221 31.77 14.65 -19.69
CA ARG A 221 33.20 14.89 -19.48
C ARG A 221 34.01 13.59 -19.63
N SER A 222 35.22 13.72 -20.14
CA SER A 222 36.22 12.64 -20.21
C SER A 222 37.42 13.01 -19.33
N PRO A 223 38.03 12.05 -18.59
CA PRO A 223 37.61 10.66 -18.48
C PRO A 223 36.37 10.49 -17.60
N VAL A 224 35.51 9.53 -17.95
CA VAL A 224 34.40 9.15 -17.09
C VAL A 224 34.94 8.38 -15.89
N VAL A 225 34.66 8.89 -14.69
CA VAL A 225 35.14 8.32 -13.42
C VAL A 225 34.05 7.64 -12.60
N LYS A 226 32.79 8.00 -12.86
CA LYS A 226 31.63 7.53 -12.11
C LYS A 226 30.37 7.55 -12.99
N LEU A 227 29.47 6.62 -12.69
CA LEU A 227 28.12 6.52 -13.20
C LEU A 227 27.11 6.77 -12.05
N THR A 228 25.96 7.34 -12.40
CA THR A 228 24.81 7.62 -11.54
C THR A 228 23.50 7.28 -12.28
N SER A 229 22.37 7.33 -11.59
CA SER A 229 21.02 7.33 -12.18
C SER A 229 20.39 8.72 -12.07
N VAL A 230 19.43 9.03 -12.94
CA VAL A 230 18.62 10.25 -12.88
C VAL A 230 17.65 10.28 -11.70
N HIS A 231 17.26 9.10 -11.21
CA HIS A 231 16.33 8.92 -10.07
C HIS A 231 17.05 8.97 -8.73
N LEU A 232 18.37 8.76 -8.73
CA LEU A 232 19.20 9.01 -7.57
C LEU A 232 19.66 10.47 -7.62
N GLY A 233 19.27 11.25 -6.61
CA GLY A 233 19.70 12.65 -6.51
C GLY A 233 21.21 12.77 -6.76
N ARG A 234 21.61 13.70 -7.64
CA ARG A 234 23.02 13.89 -7.99
C ARG A 234 23.81 14.10 -6.70
N THR A 235 24.64 13.12 -6.34
CA THR A 235 25.62 13.32 -5.29
C THR A 235 26.77 14.15 -5.87
N SER A 236 26.49 15.40 -6.26
CA SER A 236 27.56 16.38 -6.37
C SER A 236 28.06 16.60 -4.95
N GLY A 237 29.36 16.40 -4.72
CA GLY A 237 29.95 16.44 -3.39
C GLY A 237 29.63 17.71 -2.59
N SER A 238 29.87 17.61 -1.29
CA SER A 238 29.68 18.63 -0.26
C SER A 238 28.26 18.76 0.29
N GLN A 239 28.16 18.53 1.60
CA GLN A 239 27.15 19.12 2.46
C GLN A 239 26.89 20.58 2.06
N GLY A 240 25.62 20.92 1.91
CA GLY A 240 25.16 22.24 1.52
C GLY A 240 23.66 22.36 1.76
N VAL A 241 23.32 22.52 3.05
CA VAL A 241 22.14 23.17 3.62
C VAL A 241 20.99 23.47 2.64
N GLY A 242 19.87 22.77 2.82
CA GLY A 242 18.62 23.06 2.11
C GLY A 242 17.43 22.32 2.69
N GLY A 243 17.36 22.17 4.01
CA GLY A 243 16.18 21.64 4.68
C GLY A 243 15.01 22.61 4.56
N SER A 244 14.17 22.44 3.54
CA SER A 244 12.84 23.04 3.50
C SER A 244 11.94 22.28 4.47
N SER A 245 11.99 22.69 5.74
CA SER A 245 11.05 22.23 6.75
C SER A 245 9.82 23.14 6.70
N SER A 246 8.84 22.73 5.91
CA SER A 246 7.46 23.20 6.04
C SER A 246 6.93 22.78 7.42
N LYS A 247 6.70 23.74 8.33
CA LYS A 247 5.77 23.51 9.44
C LYS A 247 5.24 24.79 10.08
N LYS A 248 3.90 24.83 10.05
CA LYS A 248 2.95 25.33 11.06
C LYS A 248 2.86 26.84 11.29
N GLY A 249 1.67 27.32 10.91
CA GLY A 249 1.08 28.53 11.43
C GLY A 249 0.94 28.51 12.96
N GLY A 250 1.09 29.70 13.53
CA GLY A 250 0.78 30.03 14.90
C GLY A 250 0.20 31.44 14.91
N GLN A 251 -1.03 31.56 15.42
CA GLN A 251 -1.74 32.79 15.69
C GLN A 251 -0.91 33.79 16.50
N GLY A 252 -1.10 35.08 16.22
CA GLY A 252 -0.53 36.16 17.03
C GLY A 252 -1.24 37.48 16.77
N GLN A 253 -2.29 37.76 17.56
CA GLN A 253 -2.85 39.09 17.75
C GLN A 253 -1.78 40.09 18.24
N LYS A 254 -1.83 41.32 17.70
CA LYS A 254 -1.50 42.63 18.32
C LYS A 254 -1.52 43.65 17.17
N GLY A 255 -2.21 44.79 17.22
CA GLY A 255 -2.43 45.68 18.34
C GLY A 255 -1.61 46.95 18.12
N SER A 256 -2.30 48.05 17.77
CA SER A 256 -1.93 49.46 17.96
C SER A 256 -0.63 50.01 17.35
N LYS A 257 -0.76 51.02 16.48
CA LYS A 257 -0.28 52.41 16.70
C LYS A 257 -0.41 53.21 15.39
N GLN A 258 -1.39 54.11 15.33
CA GLN A 258 -1.43 55.18 14.36
C GLN A 258 -1.40 56.49 15.14
N GLY A 259 -0.30 57.22 14.99
CA GLY A 259 -0.05 58.45 15.72
C GLY A 259 1.27 59.04 15.28
N LYS A 260 1.23 59.94 14.30
CA LYS A 260 2.19 61.02 14.12
C LYS A 260 1.55 62.09 13.24
N GLY A 261 1.13 63.16 13.92
CA GLY A 261 0.76 64.41 13.28
C GLY A 261 1.97 65.34 13.14
N GLY A 262 1.74 66.42 12.39
CA GLY A 262 2.40 67.70 12.57
C GLY A 262 3.55 67.98 11.60
N GLY A 263 3.33 68.93 10.68
CA GLY A 263 4.42 69.43 9.84
C GLY A 263 4.05 70.43 8.74
N VAL A 264 3.27 71.47 9.08
CA VAL A 264 3.29 72.85 8.53
C VAL A 264 3.42 73.07 7.00
N PRO A 265 2.39 73.65 6.36
CA PRO A 265 2.52 74.36 5.09
C PRO A 265 2.51 75.90 5.29
N ARG A 266 3.29 76.66 4.50
CA ARG A 266 2.93 77.96 3.85
C ARG A 266 4.13 78.89 3.57
N ARG A 267 4.19 79.36 2.33
CA ARG A 267 4.47 80.72 1.77
C ARG A 267 4.93 80.48 0.31
N ARG A 268 4.16 80.67 -0.76
CA ARG A 268 3.38 81.80 -1.32
C ARG A 268 4.26 83.02 -1.72
N PRO A 269 3.83 83.80 -2.73
CA PRO A 269 4.46 83.98 -4.03
C PRO A 269 5.13 85.36 -4.14
N LYS A 270 5.46 85.84 -5.34
CA LYS A 270 5.57 87.30 -5.54
C LYS A 270 4.26 87.99 -5.17
#